data_AF-A0A1W1Z2K3-F1
#
_entry.id   AF-A0A1W1Z2K3-F1
#
_cell.length_a   1.000
_cell.length_b   1.000
_cell.length_c   1.000
_cell.angle_alpha   90.00
_cell.angle_beta   90.00
_cell.angle_gamma   90.00
#
_symmetry.space_group_name_H-M   'P 1'
#
loop_
_entity.id
_entity.type
_entity.pdbx_description
1 polymer ?
#
loop_
_entity_poly.entity_id
_entity_poly.type
_entity_poly.pdbx_seq_one_letter_code
_entity_poly.pdbx_strand_id
1 'polypeptide(L)'
;MSDTPPYAGLRSVLMSALEQAANGKGSDRHGNGLPFTDQPMMEIGRMTGAGGPAFQAMKKSQEALGMIRRGQDKAAEAELLGAINYLAGAILLIREGRA
;
A
#
# COMPACT_ATOMS: atom_id res chain seq x y z
N MET A 1 -9.82 -29.90 13.24
CA MET A 1 -9.59 -28.54 13.77
C MET A 1 -8.65 -27.85 12.80
N SER A 2 -9.00 -26.66 12.29
CA SER A 2 -8.09 -25.94 11.40
C SER A 2 -6.91 -25.45 12.23
N ASP A 3 -5.73 -26.03 12.01
CA ASP A 3 -4.44 -25.70 12.65
C ASP A 3 -3.86 -24.35 12.17
N THR A 4 -4.73 -23.46 11.67
CA THR A 4 -4.33 -22.17 11.14
C THR A 4 -3.90 -21.26 12.30
N PRO A 5 -2.64 -20.77 12.32
CA PRO A 5 -2.20 -19.85 13.34
C PRO A 5 -3.14 -18.63 13.44
N PRO A 6 -3.40 -18.08 14.65
CA PRO A 6 -4.39 -17.02 14.86
C PRO A 6 -4.27 -15.78 13.97
N TYR A 7 -3.09 -15.53 13.38
CA TYR A 7 -2.80 -14.38 12.53
C TYR A 7 -2.43 -14.72 11.08
N ALA A 8 -2.60 -15.97 10.65
CA ALA A 8 -2.14 -16.41 9.32
C ALA A 8 -2.78 -15.61 8.18
N GLY A 9 -4.08 -15.30 8.27
CA GLY A 9 -4.78 -14.50 7.27
C GLY A 9 -4.24 -13.07 7.17
N LEU A 10 -4.09 -12.38 8.31
CA LEU A 10 -3.52 -11.03 8.33
C LEU A 10 -2.08 -11.01 7.82
N ARG A 11 -1.26 -11.97 8.27
CA ARG A 11 0.12 -12.14 7.80
C ARG A 11 0.15 -12.31 6.29
N SER A 12 -0.73 -13.14 5.73
CA SER A 12 -0.82 -13.34 4.28
C SER A 12 -1.06 -12.03 3.55
N VAL A 13 -2.03 -11.21 4.00
CA VAL A 13 -2.35 -9.92 3.36
C VAL A 13 -1.17 -8.95 3.43
N LEU A 14 -0.51 -8.85 4.61
CA LEU A 14 0.65 -7.98 4.77
C LEU A 14 1.83 -8.41 3.90
N MET A 15 2.05 -9.72 3.76
CA MET A 15 3.07 -10.26 2.86
C MET A 15 2.73 -9.98 1.39
N SER A 16 1.47 -10.11 0.97
CA SER A 16 1.03 -9.76 -0.38
C SER A 16 1.21 -8.27 -0.68
N ALA A 17 0.98 -7.39 0.30
CA ALA A 17 1.21 -5.95 0.14
C ALA A 17 2.70 -5.64 -0.05
N LEU A 18 3.56 -6.26 0.77
CA LEU A 18 5.01 -6.16 0.64
C LEU A 18 5.49 -6.67 -0.73
N GLU A 19 5.02 -7.84 -1.15
CA GLU A 19 5.36 -8.41 -2.45
C GLU A 19 4.89 -7.52 -3.59
N GLN A 20 3.70 -6.92 -3.51
CA GLN A 20 3.22 -5.95 -4.49
C GLN A 20 4.09 -4.69 -4.54
N ALA A 21 4.62 -4.21 -3.40
CA ALA A 21 5.52 -3.06 -3.37
C ALA A 21 6.90 -3.41 -3.96
N ALA A 22 7.43 -4.59 -3.65
CA ALA A 22 8.76 -5.03 -4.05
C ALA A 22 8.84 -5.48 -5.52
N ASN A 23 7.82 -6.21 -5.98
CA ASN A 23 7.82 -6.90 -7.28
C ASN A 23 6.69 -6.44 -8.20
N GLY A 24 5.71 -5.69 -7.69
CA GLY A 24 4.58 -5.22 -8.50
C GLY A 24 4.90 -3.95 -9.28
N LYS A 25 3.85 -3.35 -9.86
CA LYS A 25 3.91 -2.11 -10.65
C LYS A 25 4.64 -0.95 -9.93
N GLY A 26 4.73 -0.99 -8.59
CA GLY A 26 5.54 -0.05 -7.81
C GLY A 26 7.02 -0.09 -8.19
N SER A 27 7.62 -1.26 -8.43
CA SER A 27 9.02 -1.39 -8.87
C SER A 27 9.19 -1.10 -10.36
N ASP A 28 8.32 -1.65 -11.21
CA ASP A 28 8.46 -1.62 -12.68
C ASP A 28 7.86 -0.38 -13.38
N ARG A 29 6.85 0.28 -12.80
CA ARG A 29 6.17 1.43 -13.45
C ARG A 29 6.44 2.79 -12.78
N HIS A 30 6.78 2.83 -11.49
CA HIS A 30 6.88 4.09 -10.73
C HIS A 30 8.07 4.19 -9.77
N GLY A 31 8.73 3.10 -9.44
CA GLY A 31 9.84 3.05 -8.48
C GLY A 31 11.20 3.11 -9.15
N ASN A 32 11.32 2.83 -10.46
CA ASN A 32 12.59 2.81 -11.19
C ASN A 32 13.67 1.93 -10.52
N GLY A 33 13.25 0.85 -9.84
CA GLY A 33 14.16 -0.01 -9.05
C GLY A 33 14.67 0.62 -7.74
N LEU A 34 14.08 1.72 -7.29
CA LEU A 34 14.44 2.38 -6.03
C LEU A 34 13.92 1.60 -4.82
N PRO A 35 14.65 1.64 -3.68
CA PRO A 35 14.12 1.24 -2.38
C PRO A 35 12.80 1.95 -2.08
N PHE A 36 11.92 1.31 -1.32
CA PHE A 36 10.60 1.87 -0.97
C PHE A 36 10.68 3.30 -0.39
N THR A 37 11.69 3.57 0.45
CA THR A 37 11.94 4.87 1.10
C THR A 37 12.31 6.00 0.14
N ASP A 38 12.72 5.64 -1.06
CA ASP A 38 13.25 6.56 -2.07
C ASP A 38 12.26 6.70 -3.25
N GLN A 39 11.14 5.98 -3.21
CA GLN A 39 10.09 6.10 -4.21
C GLN A 39 9.51 7.52 -4.22
N PRO A 40 9.00 8.02 -5.36
CA PRO A 40 8.48 9.38 -5.49
C PRO A 40 7.41 9.75 -4.44
N MET A 41 6.60 8.80 -3.99
CA MET A 41 5.59 9.06 -2.95
C MET A 41 6.21 9.47 -1.60
N MET A 42 7.40 8.95 -1.28
CA MET A 42 8.12 9.29 -0.07
C MET A 42 8.75 10.68 -0.21
N GLU A 43 9.32 10.99 -1.38
CA GLU A 43 9.88 12.33 -1.63
C GLU A 43 8.80 13.41 -1.59
N ILE A 44 7.67 13.17 -2.24
CA ILE A 44 6.50 14.07 -2.16
C ILE A 44 6.05 14.20 -0.70
N GLY A 45 5.95 13.09 0.03
CA GLY A 45 5.58 13.10 1.44
C GLY A 45 6.56 13.88 2.32
N ARG A 46 7.88 13.83 2.05
CA ARG A 46 8.87 14.64 2.76
C ARG A 46 8.69 16.14 2.51
N MET A 47 8.23 16.52 1.32
CA MET A 47 7.93 17.91 0.97
C MET A 47 6.58 18.40 1.51
N THR A 48 5.56 17.54 1.57
CA THR A 48 4.17 17.94 1.83
C THR A 48 3.58 17.40 3.13
N GLY A 49 4.32 16.58 3.88
CA GLY A 49 3.85 15.85 5.05
C GLY A 49 3.10 14.54 4.71
N ALA A 50 2.75 13.79 5.76
CA ALA A 50 2.14 12.46 5.65
C ALA A 50 0.68 12.44 5.15
N GLY A 51 0.06 13.61 4.95
CA GLY A 51 -1.31 13.74 4.44
C GLY A 51 -1.50 13.20 3.03
N GLY A 52 -0.49 13.34 2.15
CA GLY A 52 -0.54 12.85 0.78
C GLY A 52 -0.73 11.32 0.68
N PRO A 53 0.13 10.52 1.35
CA PRO A 53 -0.07 9.07 1.43
C PRO A 53 -1.40 8.66 2.06
N ALA A 54 -1.85 9.32 3.13
CA ALA A 54 -3.15 9.04 3.75
C ALA A 54 -4.33 9.26 2.79
N PHE A 55 -4.29 10.37 2.02
CA PHE A 55 -5.27 10.65 0.98
C PHE A 55 -5.27 9.57 -0.11
N GLN A 56 -4.09 9.14 -0.56
CA GLN A 56 -3.98 8.09 -1.58
C GLN A 56 -4.53 6.74 -1.08
N ALA A 57 -4.26 6.36 0.17
CA ALA A 57 -4.87 5.18 0.77
C ALA A 57 -6.39 5.26 0.73
N MET A 58 -6.97 6.40 1.14
CA MET A 58 -8.42 6.62 1.10
C MET A 58 -9.00 6.48 -0.32
N LYS A 59 -8.36 7.10 -1.32
CA LYS A 59 -8.79 7.05 -2.72
C LYS A 59 -8.81 5.62 -3.25
N LYS A 60 -7.74 4.86 -2.98
CA LYS A 60 -7.61 3.46 -3.42
C LYS A 60 -8.67 2.56 -2.77
N SER A 61 -8.91 2.74 -1.47
CA SER A 61 -9.98 2.02 -0.78
C SER A 61 -11.35 2.31 -1.39
N GLN A 62 -11.67 3.58 -1.71
CA GLN A 62 -12.94 3.91 -2.35
C GLN A 62 -13.10 3.29 -3.75
N GLU A 63 -12.05 3.32 -4.57
CA GLU A 63 -12.07 2.68 -5.90
C GLU A 63 -12.25 1.16 -5.78
N ALA A 64 -11.55 0.51 -4.85
CA ALA A 64 -11.70 -0.92 -4.61
C ALA A 64 -13.14 -1.32 -4.26
N LEU A 65 -13.83 -0.52 -3.42
CA LEU A 65 -15.24 -0.77 -3.11
C LEU A 65 -16.14 -0.62 -4.36
N GLY A 66 -15.79 0.28 -5.28
CA GLY A 66 -16.43 0.40 -6.59
C GLY A 66 -16.19 -0.83 -7.47
N MET A 67 -14.97 -1.34 -7.49
CA MET A 67 -14.57 -2.54 -8.23
C MET A 67 -15.30 -3.80 -7.75
N ILE A 68 -15.46 -3.98 -6.43
CA ILE A 68 -16.23 -5.09 -5.85
C ILE A 68 -17.66 -5.10 -6.39
N ARG A 69 -18.33 -3.94 -6.43
CA ARG A 69 -19.70 -3.83 -6.99
C ARG A 69 -19.79 -4.20 -8.47
N ARG A 70 -18.67 -4.13 -9.20
CA ARG A 70 -18.58 -4.52 -10.62
C ARG A 70 -18.09 -5.96 -10.81
N GLY A 71 -17.91 -6.73 -9.74
CA GLY A 71 -17.39 -8.10 -9.79
C GLY A 71 -15.89 -8.18 -10.13
N GLN A 72 -15.13 -7.12 -9.84
CA GLN A 72 -13.71 -7.00 -10.18
C GLN A 72 -12.81 -7.30 -8.96
N ASP A 73 -13.05 -8.41 -8.26
CA ASP A 73 -12.48 -8.69 -6.94
C ASP A 73 -10.95 -8.68 -6.92
N LYS A 74 -10.29 -9.28 -7.93
CA LYS A 74 -8.82 -9.26 -8.04
C LYS A 74 -8.25 -7.86 -8.20
N ALA A 75 -8.94 -6.98 -8.92
CA ALA A 75 -8.51 -5.60 -9.09
C ALA A 75 -8.74 -4.79 -7.81
N ALA A 76 -9.86 -5.03 -7.13
CA ALA A 76 -10.16 -4.44 -5.83
C ALA A 76 -9.11 -4.83 -4.77
N GLU A 77 -8.75 -6.11 -4.70
CA GLU A 77 -7.69 -6.61 -3.82
C GLU A 77 -6.37 -5.90 -4.11
N ALA A 78 -5.97 -5.81 -5.38
CA ALA A 78 -4.75 -5.11 -5.76
C ALA A 78 -4.74 -3.61 -5.34
N GLU A 79 -5.88 -2.92 -5.43
CA GLU A 79 -6.02 -1.55 -4.95
C GLU A 79 -5.90 -1.44 -3.42
N LEU A 80 -6.49 -2.38 -2.67
CA LEU A 80 -6.41 -2.44 -1.21
C LEU A 80 -4.99 -2.75 -0.72
N LEU A 81 -4.27 -3.65 -1.38
CA LEU A 81 -2.84 -3.89 -1.10
C LEU A 81 -2.01 -2.61 -1.34
N GLY A 82 -2.34 -1.85 -2.39
CA GLY A 82 -1.74 -0.54 -2.63
C GLY A 82 -2.04 0.47 -1.53
N ALA A 83 -3.26 0.46 -0.98
CA ALA A 83 -3.63 1.32 0.15
C ALA A 83 -2.80 0.99 1.41
N ILE A 84 -2.55 -0.30 1.70
CA ILE A 84 -1.66 -0.73 2.79
C ILE A 84 -0.26 -0.13 2.62
N ASN A 85 0.28 -0.14 1.40
CA ASN A 85 1.60 0.42 1.11
C ASN A 85 1.63 1.95 1.31
N TYR A 86 0.59 2.68 0.94
CA TYR A 86 0.51 4.11 1.23
C TYR A 86 0.44 4.40 2.74
N LEU A 87 -0.30 3.61 3.51
CA LEU A 87 -0.33 3.73 4.97
C LEU A 87 1.04 3.41 5.59
N ALA A 88 1.75 2.41 5.06
CA ALA A 88 3.13 2.14 5.46
C ALA A 88 4.04 3.34 5.19
N GLY A 89 3.92 3.98 4.01
CA GLY A 89 4.64 5.22 3.68
C GLY A 89 4.33 6.37 4.64
N ALA A 90 3.06 6.57 5.01
CA ALA A 90 2.68 7.57 6.00
C ALA A 90 3.36 7.32 7.36
N ILE A 91 3.38 6.06 7.82
CA ILE A 91 4.05 5.67 9.07
C ILE A 91 5.56 5.94 9.00
N LEU A 92 6.21 5.66 7.87
CA LEU A 92 7.62 5.94 7.68
C LEU A 92 7.92 7.45 7.75
N LEU A 93 7.11 8.28 7.09
CA LEU A 93 7.24 9.74 7.17
C LEU A 93 7.05 10.27 8.60
N ILE A 94 6.08 9.72 9.35
CA ILE A 94 5.90 10.06 10.77
C ILE A 94 7.15 9.70 11.57
N ARG A 95 7.76 8.53 11.33
CA ARG A 95 9.01 8.11 11.98
C ARG A 95 10.21 8.97 11.59
N GLU A 96 10.20 9.56 10.40
CA GLU A 96 11.18 10.56 9.95
C GLU A 96 10.95 11.96 10.55
N GLY A 97 9.87 12.17 11.32
CA GLY A 97 9.51 13.48 11.87
C GLY A 97 8.82 14.41 10.87
N ARG A 98 8.18 13.85 9.82
CA ARG A 98 7.50 14.56 8.73
C ARG A 98 5.97 14.47 8.83
N ALA A 99 5.44 14.64 10.05
CA ALA A 99 3.99 14.64 10.30
C ALA A 99 3.30 15.87 9.68
#